data_AF-A0A537NVP4-F1
#
_entry.id   AF-A0A537NVP4-F1
#
_cell.length_a   1.000
_cell.length_b   1.000
_cell.length_c   1.000
_cell.angle_alpha   90.00
_cell.angle_beta   90.00
_cell.angle_gamma   90.00
#
_symmetry.space_group_name_H-M   'P 1'
#
loop_
_entity.id
_entity.type
_entity.pdbx_description
1 polymer ?
#
loop_
_entity_poly.entity_id
_entity_poly.type
_entity_poly.pdbx_seq_one_letter_code
_entity_poly.pdbx_strand_id
1 'polypeptide(L)' 'MMLKKDSDAPDMDPPAVETVNAEGKSPYMLLCEHASNYIPSRYKGLGLDASELERHIAWDIGVAPIARELSRALDAPL' A
#
# COMPACT_ATOMS: atom_id res chain seq x y z
N MET A 1 -20.30 22.72 11.30
CA MET A 1 -20.07 22.04 12.59
C MET A 1 -19.34 20.74 12.26
N MET A 2 -18.01 20.79 12.14
CA MET A 2 -17.22 19.58 11.91
C MET A 2 -17.25 18.76 13.18
N LEU A 3 -17.76 17.52 13.07
CA LEU A 3 -17.61 16.52 14.11
C LEU A 3 -16.12 16.31 14.31
N LYS A 4 -15.62 16.65 15.51
CA LYS A 4 -14.30 16.24 15.95
C LYS A 4 -14.29 14.71 15.89
N LYS A 5 -13.36 14.15 15.11
CA LYS A 5 -13.06 12.72 15.20
C LYS A 5 -12.36 12.54 16.53
N ASP A 6 -13.11 12.10 17.54
CA ASP A 6 -12.50 11.52 18.72
C ASP A 6 -11.68 10.32 18.23
N SER A 7 -10.35 10.36 18.39
CA SER A 7 -9.52 9.21 18.03
C SER A 7 -8.34 9.10 18.98
N ASP A 8 -8.66 8.87 20.26
CA ASP A 8 -7.72 8.30 21.26
C ASP A 8 -7.39 6.83 20.97
N ALA A 9 -7.81 6.28 19.82
CA ALA A 9 -7.32 5.01 19.34
C ALA A 9 -5.87 5.18 18.86
N PRO A 10 -4.92 4.35 19.28
CA PRO A 10 -3.58 4.39 18.73
C PRO A 10 -3.68 4.21 17.21
N ASP A 11 -3.03 5.12 16.49
CA ASP A 11 -2.86 5.02 15.04
C ASP A 11 -2.03 3.77 14.78
N MET A 12 -2.70 2.65 14.53
CA MET A 12 -2.05 1.37 14.26
C MET A 12 -1.67 1.37 12.80
N ASP A 13 -0.38 1.24 12.51
CA ASP A 13 0.09 1.09 11.14
C ASP A 13 -0.58 -0.13 10.49
N PRO A 14 -0.87 -0.06 9.18
CA PRO A 14 -1.25 -1.25 8.43
C PRO A 14 -0.13 -2.30 8.53
N PRO A 15 -0.46 -3.59 8.32
CA PRO A 15 0.55 -4.61 8.14
C PRO A 15 1.57 -4.19 7.07
N ALA A 16 2.85 -4.52 7.31
CA ALA A 16 3.92 -4.19 6.37
C ALA A 16 3.80 -4.93 5.02
N VAL A 17 3.00 -6.00 4.99
CA VAL A 17 2.73 -6.80 3.80
C VAL A 17 1.25 -7.05 3.66
N GLU A 18 0.81 -7.16 2.42
CA GLU A 18 -0.49 -7.68 2.05
C GLU A 18 -0.26 -8.87 1.11
N THR A 19 -1.00 -9.95 1.32
CA THR A 19 -0.99 -11.10 0.41
C THR A 19 -2.34 -11.18 -0.27
N VAL A 20 -2.35 -11.31 -1.60
CA VAL A 20 -3.54 -11.42 -2.43
C VAL A 20 -3.48 -12.70 -3.24
N ASN A 21 -4.64 -13.37 -3.33
CA ASN A 21 -4.75 -14.66 -3.98
C ASN A 21 -3.70 -15.67 -3.49
N ALA A 22 -3.50 -15.77 -2.18
CA ALA A 22 -2.49 -16.63 -1.57
C ALA A 22 -2.57 -18.09 -2.02
N GLU A 23 -3.77 -18.55 -2.37
CA GLU A 23 -4.06 -19.90 -2.82
C GLU A 23 -4.03 -20.09 -4.35
N GLY A 24 -3.66 -19.04 -5.10
CA GLY A 24 -3.59 -19.05 -6.55
C GLY A 24 -2.74 -20.20 -7.08
N LYS A 25 -3.18 -20.81 -8.20
CA LYS A 25 -2.56 -22.03 -8.75
C LYS A 25 -1.59 -21.77 -9.90
N SER A 26 -1.30 -20.50 -10.21
CA SER A 26 -0.29 -20.14 -11.19
C SER A 26 1.09 -20.72 -10.84
N PRO A 27 1.91 -21.09 -11.83
CA PRO A 27 3.31 -21.41 -11.59
C PRO A 27 4.17 -20.18 -11.24
N TYR A 28 3.60 -18.97 -11.26
CA TYR A 28 4.28 -17.70 -11.01
C TYR A 28 3.76 -17.03 -9.74
N MET A 29 4.65 -16.31 -9.06
CA MET A 29 4.31 -15.40 -7.96
C MET A 29 4.65 -13.98 -8.39
N LEU A 30 3.73 -13.06 -8.17
CA LEU A 30 3.93 -11.64 -8.42
C LEU A 30 4.45 -10.97 -7.15
N LEU A 31 5.25 -9.92 -7.31
CA LEU A 31 5.71 -9.07 -6.21
C LEU A 31 5.47 -7.61 -6.59
N CYS A 32 5.15 -6.79 -5.59
CA CYS A 32 4.89 -5.38 -5.78
C CYS A 32 5.39 -4.59 -4.57
N GLU A 33 6.70 -4.30 -4.54
CA GLU A 33 7.33 -3.65 -3.38
C GLU A 33 6.87 -2.20 -3.19
N HIS A 34 6.70 -1.45 -4.28
CA HIS A 34 6.37 -0.01 -4.26
C HIS A 34 4.87 0.27 -4.41
N ALA A 35 4.02 -0.56 -3.80
CA ALA A 35 2.56 -0.51 -3.96
C ALA A 35 1.85 0.67 -3.25
N SER A 36 2.49 1.29 -2.26
CA SER A 36 1.88 2.31 -1.40
C SER A 36 2.89 3.38 -1.01
N ASN A 37 2.42 4.62 -0.87
CA ASN A 37 3.15 5.74 -0.30
C ASN A 37 2.88 5.95 1.20
N TYR A 38 2.25 4.98 1.89
CA TYR A 38 1.96 5.09 3.32
C TYR A 38 3.27 5.18 4.13
N ILE A 39 3.36 6.21 4.97
CA ILE A 39 4.46 6.38 5.93
C ILE A 39 3.87 6.29 7.35
N PRO A 40 4.35 5.34 8.19
CA PRO A 40 3.99 5.27 9.60
C PRO A 40 4.15 6.62 10.32
N SER A 41 3.16 6.99 11.11
CA SER A 41 3.08 8.33 11.74
C SER A 41 4.30 8.67 12.60
N ARG A 42 4.94 7.65 13.22
CA ARG A 42 6.20 7.80 13.97
C ARG A 42 7.36 8.41 13.18
N TYR A 43 7.37 8.26 11.85
CA TYR A 43 8.42 8.81 10.98
C TYR A 43 8.14 10.24 10.53
N LYS A 44 6.97 10.81 10.86
CA LYS A 44 6.62 12.22 10.59
C LYS A 44 6.85 12.64 9.12
N GLY A 45 6.45 11.78 8.18
CA GLY A 45 6.62 12.05 6.75
C GLY A 45 8.07 12.16 6.29
N LEU A 46 9.03 11.66 7.06
CA LEU A 46 10.48 11.71 6.77
C LEU A 46 11.05 13.13 6.53
N GLY A 47 10.32 14.17 6.94
CA GLY A 47 10.68 15.57 6.66
C GLY A 47 10.39 16.04 5.24
N LEU A 48 9.60 15.28 4.47
CA LEU A 48 9.14 15.65 3.13
C LEU A 48 7.87 16.50 3.19
N ASP A 49 7.71 17.37 2.20
CA ASP A 49 6.44 18.06 1.95
C ASP A 49 5.38 17.05 1.46
N ALA A 50 4.10 17.29 1.78
CA ALA A 50 3.02 16.39 1.39
C ALA A 50 2.94 16.14 -0.12
N SER A 51 3.29 17.14 -0.94
CA SER A 51 3.34 17.01 -2.40
C SER A 51 4.38 16.01 -2.90
N GLU A 52 5.44 15.77 -2.14
CA GLU A 52 6.46 14.79 -2.48
C GLU A 52 5.95 13.36 -2.30
N LEU A 53 5.02 13.14 -1.35
CA LEU A 53 4.39 11.83 -1.14
C LEU A 53 3.44 11.44 -2.27
N GLU A 54 2.99 12.39 -3.08
CA GLU A 54 2.15 12.15 -4.26
C GLU A 54 2.96 11.82 -5.53
N ARG A 55 4.28 11.91 -5.47
CA ARG A 55 5.19 11.69 -6.60
C ARG A 55 5.79 10.28 -6.59
N HIS A 56 6.38 9.88 -7.72
CA HIS A 56 6.97 8.55 -7.91
C HIS A 56 8.13 8.22 -6.93
N ILE A 57 8.66 9.23 -6.23
CA ILE A 57 9.71 9.03 -5.22
C ILE A 57 9.19 8.29 -3.98
N ALA A 58 7.88 8.28 -3.74
CA ALA A 58 7.28 7.62 -2.59
C ALA A 58 6.71 6.23 -2.91
N TRP A 59 6.46 5.92 -4.19
CA TRP A 59 5.80 4.71 -4.67
C TRP A 59 5.70 4.67 -6.20
N ASP A 60 5.40 3.50 -6.77
CA ASP A 60 5.16 3.34 -8.20
C ASP A 60 3.68 3.63 -8.52
N ILE A 61 3.40 4.86 -8.95
CA ILE A 61 2.04 5.35 -9.15
C ILE A 61 1.24 4.42 -10.10
N GLY A 62 0.14 3.85 -9.58
CA GLY A 62 -0.76 2.98 -10.32
C GLY A 62 -0.38 1.49 -10.34
N VAL A 63 0.75 1.09 -9.74
CA VAL A 63 1.20 -0.31 -9.79
C VAL A 63 0.29 -1.27 -9.02
N ALA A 64 -0.22 -0.86 -7.85
CA ALA A 64 -1.02 -1.73 -6.98
C ALA A 64 -2.27 -2.30 -7.67
N PRO A 65 -3.15 -1.50 -8.30
CA PRO A 65 -4.30 -2.05 -9.02
C PRO A 65 -3.89 -2.92 -10.21
N ILE A 66 -2.80 -2.58 -10.92
CA ILE A 66 -2.27 -3.40 -12.03
C ILE A 66 -1.82 -4.77 -11.53
N ALA A 67 -1.04 -4.81 -10.45
CA ALA A 67 -0.58 -6.05 -9.84
C ALA A 67 -1.74 -6.95 -9.42
N ARG A 68 -2.79 -6.36 -8.83
CA ARG A 68 -4.02 -7.09 -8.45
C ARG A 68 -4.78 -7.65 -9.64
N GLU A 69 -4.85 -6.92 -10.75
CA GLU A 69 -5.46 -7.42 -11.98
C GLU A 69 -4.63 -8.55 -12.60
N LEU A 70 -3.31 -8.42 -12.61
CA LEU A 70 -2.42 -9.48 -13.08
C LEU A 70 -2.54 -10.75 -12.21
N SER A 71 -2.59 -10.60 -10.89
CA SER A 71 -2.84 -11.70 -9.95
C SER A 71 -4.14 -12.43 -10.26
N ARG A 72 -5.23 -11.69 -10.52
CA ARG A 72 -6.51 -12.27 -10.96
C ARG A 72 -6.41 -12.97 -12.31
N ALA A 73 -5.82 -12.31 -13.31
CA ALA A 73 -5.78 -12.80 -14.68
C ALA A 73 -4.92 -14.07 -14.82
N LEU A 74 -3.87 -14.18 -14.01
CA LEU A 74 -2.92 -15.31 -14.03
C LEU A 74 -3.23 -16.39 -12.98
N ASP A 75 -4.22 -16.17 -12.11
CA ASP A 75 -4.45 -16.93 -10.88
C ASP A 75 -3.17 -17.06 -10.03
N ALA A 76 -2.39 -15.97 -9.96
CA ALA A 76 -1.08 -15.94 -9.30
C ALA A 76 -1.20 -15.33 -7.90
N PRO A 77 -0.52 -15.89 -6.88
CA PRO A 77 -0.27 -15.19 -5.63
C PRO A 77 0.49 -13.89 -5.89
N LEU A 78 0.08 -12.83 -5.19
CA LEU A 78 0.70 -11.51 -5.16
C LEU A 78 1.02 -11.12 -3.72
#